data_AF-A0A7W6G0U3-F1
#
_entry.id   AF-A0A7W6G0U3-F1
#
_cell.length_a   1.000
_cell.length_b   1.000
_cell.length_c   1.000
_cell.angle_alpha   90.00
_cell.angle_beta   90.00
_cell.angle_gamma   90.00
#
_symmetry.space_group_name_H-M   'P 1'
#
loop_
_entity.id
_entity.type
_entity.pdbx_description
1 polymer ?
#
loop_
_entity_poly.entity_id
_entity_poly.type
_entity_poly.pdbx_seq_one_letter_code
_entity_poly.pdbx_strand_id
1 'polypeptide(L)'
;MKPTKVTIESEAAERQKQFCDLVISRAAELAASEAGAPVPMILDRMLTYATAQAAVNDGSAKTAAALREVADKIEAGLFHSLTGEGRNPN
;
A
#
# COMPACT_ATOMS: atom_id res chain seq x y z
N MET A 1 1.06 2.04 -28.94
CA MET A 1 1.36 2.82 -27.72
C MET A 1 2.34 3.92 -28.08
N LYS A 2 2.05 5.19 -27.78
CA LYS A 2 3.06 6.25 -27.89
C LYS A 2 4.07 6.02 -26.76
N PRO A 3 5.40 6.04 -27.02
CA PRO A 3 6.39 5.84 -25.98
C PRO A 3 6.29 7.01 -24.98
N THR A 4 5.99 6.68 -23.72
CA THR A 4 6.04 7.64 -22.61
C THR A 4 7.49 8.07 -22.47
N LYS A 5 7.78 9.37 -22.66
CA LYS A 5 9.13 9.91 -22.40
C LYS A 5 9.43 9.73 -20.92
N VAL A 6 10.30 8.79 -20.60
CA VAL A 6 10.86 8.61 -19.25
C VAL A 6 11.83 9.77 -19.02
N THR A 7 11.55 10.59 -18.01
CA THR A 7 12.45 11.65 -17.56
C THR A 7 13.30 11.14 -16.40
N ILE A 8 14.51 11.67 -16.22
CA ILE A 8 15.42 11.29 -15.11
C ILE A 8 14.72 11.42 -13.73
N GLU A 9 13.85 12.43 -13.58
CA GLU A 9 13.04 12.66 -12.39
C GLU A 9 12.03 11.53 -12.13
N SER A 10 11.40 11.00 -13.19
CA SER A 10 10.47 9.87 -13.06
C SER A 10 11.18 8.58 -12.63
N GLU A 11 12.40 8.33 -13.11
CA GLU A 11 13.20 7.17 -12.69
C GLU A 11 13.69 7.28 -11.24
N ALA A 12 13.94 8.50 -10.76
CA ALA A 12 14.31 8.74 -9.37
C ALA A 12 13.11 8.47 -8.43
N ALA A 13 11.92 8.95 -8.80
CA ALA A 13 10.70 8.72 -8.03
C ALA A 13 10.33 7.22 -7.95
N GLU A 14 10.44 6.48 -9.05
CA GLU A 14 10.19 5.03 -9.05
C GLU A 14 11.21 4.26 -8.19
N ARG A 15 12.49 4.64 -8.22
CA ARG A 15 13.50 4.07 -7.33
C ARG A 15 13.21 4.33 -5.85
N GLN A 16 12.69 5.51 -5.52
CA GLN A 16 12.28 5.83 -4.15
C GLN A 16 11.11 4.97 -3.70
N LYS A 17 10.09 4.77 -4.55
CA LYS A 17 8.96 3.88 -4.24
C LYS A 17 9.43 2.44 -4.00
N GLN A 18 10.26 1.90 -4.89
CA GLN A 18 10.83 0.56 -4.73
C GLN A 18 11.61 0.40 -3.43
N PHE A 19 12.36 1.44 -3.03
CA PHE A 19 13.07 1.42 -1.76
C PHE A 19 12.12 1.43 -0.56
N CYS A 20 11.05 2.24 -0.60
CA CYS A 20 10.00 2.22 0.42
C CYS A 20 9.35 0.82 0.53
N ASP A 21 8.99 0.21 -0.61
CA ASP A 21 8.40 -1.13 -0.66
C ASP A 21 9.34 -2.18 -0.05
N LEU A 22 10.64 -2.09 -0.35
CA LEU A 22 11.66 -2.97 0.23
C LEU A 22 11.71 -2.83 1.76
N VAL A 23 11.76 -1.60 2.29
CA VAL A 23 11.81 -1.35 3.73
C VAL A 23 10.55 -1.90 4.42
N ILE A 24 9.38 -1.65 3.85
CA ILE A 24 8.08 -2.14 4.34
C ILE A 24 8.05 -3.67 4.36
N SER A 25 8.50 -4.30 3.27
CA SER A 25 8.59 -5.77 3.17
C SER A 25 9.52 -6.36 4.23
N ARG A 26 10.68 -5.72 4.49
CA ARG A 26 11.62 -6.17 5.51
C ARG A 26 11.07 -5.99 6.92
N ALA A 27 10.37 -4.89 7.20
CA ALA A 27 9.74 -4.68 8.49
C ALA A 27 8.69 -5.77 8.79
N ALA A 28 7.88 -6.15 7.79
CA ALA A 28 6.93 -7.24 7.92
C ALA A 28 7.61 -8.60 8.16
N GLU A 29 8.70 -8.90 7.45
CA GLU A 29 9.49 -10.12 7.62
C GLU A 29 10.12 -10.22 9.01
N LEU A 30 10.68 -9.12 9.54
CA LEU A 30 11.25 -9.09 10.89
C LEU A 30 10.18 -9.30 11.95
N ALA A 31 9.02 -8.64 11.82
CA ALA A 31 7.91 -8.83 12.75
C ALA A 31 7.40 -10.28 12.77
N ALA A 32 7.39 -10.96 11.62
CA ALA A 32 7.00 -12.36 11.53
C ALA A 32 8.07 -13.31 12.08
N SER A 33 9.33 -13.15 11.64
CA SER A 33 10.40 -14.12 11.90
C SER A 33 11.05 -13.98 13.27
N GLU A 34 11.24 -12.75 13.76
CA GLU A 34 11.93 -12.52 15.04
C GLU A 34 10.96 -12.41 16.21
N ALA A 35 9.83 -11.72 16.02
CA ALA A 35 8.83 -11.53 17.07
C ALA A 35 7.73 -12.61 17.07
N GLY A 36 7.67 -13.48 16.05
CA GLY A 36 6.63 -14.49 15.91
C GLY A 36 5.22 -13.90 15.75
N ALA A 37 5.11 -12.64 15.30
CA ALA A 37 3.82 -11.97 15.23
C ALA A 37 2.96 -12.58 14.12
N PRO A 38 1.66 -12.84 14.38
CA PRO A 38 0.77 -13.37 13.35
C PRO A 38 0.50 -12.31 12.29
N VAL A 39 0.36 -12.72 11.02
CA VAL A 39 0.15 -11.81 9.87
C VAL A 39 -0.96 -10.77 10.11
N PRO A 40 -2.14 -11.12 10.67
CA PRO A 40 -3.18 -10.12 10.97
C PRO A 40 -2.70 -8.98 11.88
N MET A 41 -1.86 -9.28 12.87
CA MET A 41 -1.30 -8.27 13.77
C MET A 41 -0.31 -7.35 13.04
N ILE A 42 0.54 -7.92 12.19
CA ILE A 42 1.53 -7.15 11.41
C ILE A 42 0.80 -6.15 10.51
N LEU A 43 -0.22 -6.61 9.77
CA LEU A 43 -1.02 -5.77 8.88
C LEU A 43 -1.73 -4.65 9.64
N ASP A 44 -2.38 -4.99 10.77
CA ASP A 44 -3.05 -4.01 11.62
C ASP A 44 -2.09 -2.92 12.13
N ARG A 45 -0.89 -3.31 12.61
CA ARG A 45 0.10 -2.35 13.10
C ARG A 45 0.66 -1.45 12.00
N MET A 46 0.92 -2.00 10.81
CA MET A 46 1.41 -1.22 9.67
C MET A 46 0.36 -0.22 9.18
N LEU A 47 -0.90 -0.66 9.05
CA LEU A 47 -2.00 0.21 8.65
C LEU A 47 -2.27 1.31 9.69
N THR A 48 -2.23 0.95 10.97
CA THR A 48 -2.39 1.90 12.09
C THR A 48 -1.29 2.96 12.05
N TYR A 49 -0.03 2.55 11.91
CA TYR A 49 1.09 3.48 11.84
C TYR A 49 0.97 4.44 10.64
N ALA A 50 0.73 3.90 9.45
CA ALA A 50 0.60 4.71 8.23
C ALA A 50 -0.56 5.73 8.35
N THR A 51 -1.70 5.29 8.86
CA THR A 51 -2.89 6.16 9.07
C THR A 51 -2.62 7.23 10.11
N ALA A 52 -1.93 6.90 11.21
CA ALA A 52 -1.56 7.86 12.24
C ALA A 52 -0.60 8.93 11.67
N GLN A 53 0.40 8.51 10.89
CA GLN A 53 1.31 9.45 10.23
C GLN A 53 0.56 10.37 9.27
N ALA A 54 -0.35 9.84 8.45
CA ALA A 54 -1.19 10.68 7.58
C ALA A 54 -2.03 11.68 8.38
N ALA A 55 -2.67 11.25 9.47
CA ALA A 55 -3.46 12.13 10.33
C ALA A 55 -2.63 13.25 10.99
N VAL A 56 -1.39 12.97 11.36
CA VAL A 56 -0.45 13.97 11.92
C VAL A 56 -0.02 14.99 10.86
N ASN A 57 0.26 14.55 9.63
CA ASN A 57 0.80 15.42 8.58
C ASN A 57 -0.29 16.20 7.82
N ASP A 58 -1.41 15.55 7.50
CA ASP A 58 -2.46 16.11 6.62
C ASP A 58 -3.74 16.50 7.37
N GLY A 59 -3.88 16.06 8.63
CA GLY A 59 -5.06 16.24 9.45
C GLY A 59 -6.11 15.14 9.26
N SER A 60 -6.82 14.84 10.35
CA SER A 60 -7.76 13.71 10.44
C SER A 60 -8.86 13.71 9.37
N ALA A 61 -9.39 14.88 9.01
CA ALA A 61 -10.45 14.99 8.00
C ALA A 61 -9.98 14.56 6.60
N LYS A 62 -8.77 14.97 6.19
CA LYS A 62 -8.20 14.60 4.89
C LYS A 62 -7.83 13.12 4.86
N THR A 63 -7.22 12.62 5.94
CA THR A 63 -6.90 11.19 6.07
C THR A 63 -8.15 10.32 5.95
N ALA A 64 -9.23 10.69 6.64
CA ALA A 64 -10.49 9.95 6.56
C ALA A 64 -11.09 9.98 5.15
N ALA A 65 -11.00 11.10 4.42
CA ALA A 65 -11.44 11.17 3.04
C ALA A 65 -10.62 10.26 2.12
N ALA A 66 -9.29 10.27 2.24
CA ALA A 66 -8.40 9.41 1.46
C ALA A 66 -8.65 7.92 1.72
N LEU A 67 -8.87 7.52 2.98
CA LEU A 67 -9.18 6.13 3.32
C LEU A 67 -10.52 5.67 2.73
N ARG A 68 -11.53 6.54 2.65
CA ARG A 68 -12.79 6.22 1.97
C ARG A 68 -12.58 6.01 0.47
N GLU A 69 -11.80 6.87 -0.18
CA GLU A 69 -11.48 6.70 -1.60
C GLU A 69 -10.74 5.37 -1.86
N VAL A 70 -9.85 4.96 -0.94
CA VAL A 70 -9.21 3.64 -1.02
C VAL A 70 -10.25 2.52 -0.88
N ALA A 71 -11.17 2.62 0.08
CA ALA A 71 -12.25 1.65 0.23
C ALA A 71 -13.10 1.54 -1.05
N ASP A 72 -13.51 2.68 -1.63
CA ASP A 72 -14.27 2.72 -2.88
C ASP A 72 -13.52 2.03 -4.03
N LYS A 73 -12.19 2.22 -4.12
CA LYS A 73 -11.35 1.57 -5.13
C LYS A 73 -11.26 0.06 -4.91
N ILE A 74 -11.17 -0.40 -3.66
CA ILE A 74 -11.14 -1.82 -3.33
C ILE A 74 -12.45 -2.47 -3.75
N GLU A 75 -13.59 -1.86 -3.43
CA GLU A 75 -14.92 -2.32 -3.84
C GLU A 75 -15.09 -2.30 -5.36
N ALA A 76 -14.48 -1.34 -6.05
CA ALA A 76 -14.43 -1.29 -7.52
C ALA A 76 -13.47 -2.31 -8.15
N GLY A 77 -12.73 -3.08 -7.34
CA GLY A 77 -11.91 -4.19 -7.80
C GLY A 77 -10.43 -3.91 -7.95
N LEU A 78 -9.89 -2.93 -7.21
CA LEU A 78 -8.45 -2.62 -7.20
C LEU A 78 -7.55 -3.86 -7.01
N PHE A 79 -8.01 -4.85 -6.24
CA PHE A 79 -7.25 -6.06 -5.93
C PHE A 79 -7.84 -7.36 -6.52
N HIS A 80 -8.86 -7.29 -7.38
CA HIS A 80 -9.48 -8.48 -7.99
C HIS A 80 -8.48 -9.42 -8.69
N SER A 81 -7.42 -8.86 -9.30
CA SER A 81 -6.35 -9.66 -9.92
C SER A 81 -5.55 -10.51 -8.92
N LEU A 82 -5.50 -10.09 -7.65
CA LEU A 82 -4.81 -10.76 -6.55
C LEU A 82 -5.77 -11.70 -5.79
N THR A 83 -7.01 -11.28 -5.54
CA THR A 83 -8.00 -12.07 -4.79
C THR A 83 -8.67 -13.15 -5.66
N GLY A 84 -8.66 -12.97 -6.98
CA GLY A 84 -9.38 -13.84 -7.91
C GLY A 84 -10.88 -13.52 -8.04
N GLU A 85 -11.37 -12.53 -7.27
CA GLU A 85 -12.74 -12.02 -7.38
C GLU A 85 -12.98 -11.44 -8.79
N GLY A 86 -14.17 -11.67 -9.36
CA GLY A 86 -14.52 -11.17 -10.69
C GLY A 86 -13.93 -11.95 -11.88
N ARG A 87 -13.16 -13.03 -11.68
CA ARG A 87 -12.91 -14.00 -12.76
C ARG A 87 -14.17 -14.83 -12.99
N ASN A 88 -14.85 -14.62 -14.12
CA ASN A 88 -15.89 -15.55 -14.56
C ASN A 88 -15.26 -16.96 -14.71
N PRO A 89 -15.82 -17.99 -14.07
CA PRO A 89 -15.45 -19.36 -14.37
C PRO A 89 -15.93 -19.64 -15.80
N ASN A 90 -14.99 -19.78 -16.73
CA ASN A 90 -15.25 -20.40 -18.03
C ASN A 90 -15.39 -21.90 -17.84
#